data_AF-A0A1A7WM74-F1
#
_entry.id   AF-A0A1A7WM74-F1
#
_cell.length_a   1.000
_cell.length_b   1.000
_cell.length_c   1.000
_cell.angle_alpha   90.00
_cell.angle_beta   90.00
_cell.angle_gamma   90.00
#
_symmetry.space_group_name_H-M   'P 1'
#
loop_
_entity.id
_entity.type
_entity.pdbx_description
1 polymer ?
#
loop_
_entity_poly.entity_id
_entity_poly.type
_entity_poly.pdbx_seq_one_letter_code
_entity_poly.pdbx_strand_id
1 'polypeptide(L)'
;QIQAYLDNVFDVGGLLEDAETKNAALEKVDELEEHLSHVTEKLLEVENETMMKVADLEKILLQKDKDLQAIRETYESTNTQVNTLRRMIKEKDAAFQRHFNIEKRLLELEQQGTIRLHKKPDGDISIEPLGVGGGGSGIG
;
A
#
# COMPACT_ATOMS: atom_id res chain seq x y z
N GLN A 1 -46.03 -76.98 42.88
CA GLN A 1 -46.92 -75.85 42.52
C GLN A 1 -46.60 -74.60 43.33
N ILE A 2 -46.59 -74.66 44.67
CA ILE A 2 -46.18 -73.52 45.51
C ILE A 2 -44.72 -73.10 45.26
N GLN A 3 -43.79 -74.06 45.17
CA GLN A 3 -42.38 -73.76 44.90
C GLN A 3 -42.18 -73.05 43.55
N ALA A 4 -42.78 -73.58 42.48
CA ALA A 4 -42.73 -72.96 41.16
C ALA A 4 -43.33 -71.54 41.14
N TYR A 5 -44.35 -71.27 41.96
CA TYR A 5 -44.88 -69.91 42.11
C TYR A 5 -43.88 -68.98 42.81
N LEU A 6 -43.22 -69.45 43.86
CA LEU A 6 -42.19 -68.67 44.56
C LEU A 6 -40.99 -68.39 43.66
N ASP A 7 -40.50 -69.39 42.92
CA ASP A 7 -39.40 -69.24 41.97
C ASP A 7 -39.76 -68.18 40.90
N ASN A 8 -40.95 -68.27 40.32
CA ASN A 8 -41.44 -67.26 39.36
C ASN A 8 -41.55 -65.86 39.97
N VAL A 9 -41.93 -65.73 41.26
CA VAL A 9 -42.01 -64.43 41.94
C VAL A 9 -40.62 -63.85 42.19
N PHE A 10 -39.62 -64.67 42.55
CA PHE A 10 -38.24 -64.22 42.69
C PHE A 10 -37.63 -63.78 41.35
N ASP A 11 -37.87 -64.53 40.28
CA ASP A 11 -37.43 -64.18 38.93
C ASP A 11 -38.01 -62.84 38.47
N VAL A 12 -39.30 -62.60 38.74
CA VAL A 12 -39.95 -61.31 38.47
C VAL A 12 -39.34 -60.18 39.30
N GLY A 13 -38.95 -60.45 40.55
CA GLY A 13 -38.22 -59.50 41.40
C GLY A 13 -36.89 -59.07 40.78
N GLY A 14 -36.09 -60.02 40.30
CA GLY A 14 -34.84 -59.72 39.60
C GLY A 14 -35.05 -58.94 38.30
N LEU A 15 -36.05 -59.31 37.51
CA LEU A 15 -36.40 -58.57 36.29
C LEU A 15 -36.85 -57.13 36.57
N LEU A 16 -37.48 -56.87 37.72
CA LEU A 16 -37.90 -55.54 38.12
C LEU A 16 -36.71 -54.66 38.52
N GLU A 17 -35.75 -55.22 39.26
CA GLU A 17 -34.49 -54.53 39.60
C GLU A 17 -33.65 -54.22 38.34
N ASP A 18 -33.57 -55.17 37.40
CA ASP A 18 -32.94 -54.96 36.11
C ASP A 18 -33.65 -53.86 35.30
N ALA A 19 -34.98 -53.83 35.33
CA ALA A 19 -35.77 -52.81 34.65
C ALA A 19 -35.57 -51.41 35.28
N GLU A 20 -35.47 -51.32 36.60
CA GLU A 20 -35.19 -50.07 37.31
C GLU A 20 -33.79 -49.55 36.96
N THR A 21 -32.79 -50.42 36.98
CA THR A 21 -31.42 -50.07 36.57
C THR A 21 -31.35 -49.61 35.12
N LYS A 22 -32.08 -50.29 34.24
CA LYS A 22 -32.20 -49.89 32.82
C LYS A 22 -32.86 -48.53 32.67
N ASN A 23 -33.94 -48.25 33.41
CA ASN A 23 -34.60 -46.94 33.36
C ASN A 23 -33.68 -45.82 33.82
N ALA A 24 -32.95 -46.00 34.92
CA ALA A 24 -31.96 -45.01 35.38
C ALA A 24 -30.84 -44.78 34.35
N ALA A 25 -30.42 -45.83 33.63
CA ALA A 25 -29.46 -45.70 32.55
C ALA A 25 -30.03 -44.94 31.35
N LEU A 26 -31.31 -45.15 31.00
CA LEU A 26 -31.99 -44.44 29.91
C LEU A 26 -32.16 -42.95 30.24
N GLU A 27 -32.59 -42.60 31.45
CA GLU A 27 -32.70 -41.19 31.88
C GLU A 27 -31.35 -40.46 31.75
N LYS A 28 -30.26 -41.13 32.12
CA LYS A 28 -28.91 -40.57 31.96
C LYS A 28 -28.49 -40.42 30.49
N VAL A 29 -28.94 -41.31 29.61
CA VAL A 29 -28.70 -41.18 28.16
C VAL A 29 -29.46 -39.97 27.63
N ASP A 30 -30.72 -39.80 28.00
CA ASP A 30 -31.55 -38.66 27.59
C ASP A 30 -30.94 -37.32 28.04
N GLU A 31 -30.46 -37.23 29.29
CA GLU A 31 -29.73 -36.05 29.80
C GLU A 31 -28.47 -35.74 28.98
N LEU A 32 -27.70 -36.76 28.61
CA LEU A 32 -26.50 -36.60 27.81
C LEU A 32 -26.82 -36.16 26.38
N GLU A 33 -27.91 -36.65 25.79
CA GLU A 33 -28.37 -36.22 24.47
C GLU A 33 -28.82 -34.75 24.47
N GLU A 34 -29.53 -34.29 25.52
CA GLU A 34 -29.88 -32.89 25.69
C GLU A 34 -28.64 -32.00 25.83
N HIS A 35 -27.68 -32.41 26.68
CA HIS A 35 -26.42 -31.69 26.84
C HIS A 35 -25.61 -31.62 25.55
N LEU A 36 -25.56 -32.71 24.79
CA LEU A 36 -24.88 -32.77 23.50
C LEU A 36 -25.54 -31.82 22.50
N SER A 37 -26.88 -31.79 22.45
CA SER A 37 -27.63 -30.86 21.60
C SER A 37 -27.29 -29.41 21.93
N HIS A 38 -27.30 -29.04 23.21
CA HIS A 38 -27.00 -27.68 23.66
C HIS A 38 -25.56 -27.25 23.34
N VAL A 39 -24.59 -28.15 23.53
CA VAL A 39 -23.18 -27.87 23.18
C VAL A 39 -23.01 -27.73 21.68
N THR A 40 -23.70 -28.55 20.89
CA THR A 40 -23.66 -28.48 19.42
C THR A 40 -24.21 -27.15 18.91
N GLU A 41 -25.32 -26.66 19.46
CA GLU A 41 -25.88 -25.36 19.11
C GLU A 41 -24.91 -24.21 19.42
N LYS A 42 -24.34 -24.19 20.63
CA LYS A 42 -23.32 -23.20 21.01
C LYS A 42 -22.08 -23.24 20.12
N LEU A 43 -21.66 -24.44 19.70
CA LEU A 43 -20.54 -24.59 18.79
C LEU A 43 -20.85 -23.92 17.45
N LEU A 44 -22.04 -24.18 16.89
CA LEU A 44 -22.48 -23.56 15.63
C LEU A 44 -22.57 -22.03 15.74
N GLU A 45 -23.06 -21.51 16.85
CA GLU A 45 -23.08 -20.05 17.11
C GLU A 45 -21.67 -19.46 17.05
N VAL A 46 -20.72 -20.07 17.77
CA VAL A 46 -19.31 -19.62 17.79
C VAL A 46 -18.65 -19.77 16.42
N GLU A 47 -18.90 -20.87 15.72
CA GLU A 47 -18.40 -21.06 14.35
C GLU A 47 -18.92 -19.98 13.40
N ASN A 48 -20.19 -19.60 13.50
CA ASN A 48 -20.76 -18.53 12.69
C ASN A 48 -20.19 -17.15 13.05
N GLU A 49 -20.09 -16.83 14.35
CA GLU A 49 -19.47 -15.58 14.81
C GLU A 49 -18.01 -15.46 14.37
N THR A 50 -17.24 -16.54 14.48
CA THR A 50 -15.84 -16.56 14.05
C THR A 50 -15.72 -16.42 12.54
N MET A 51 -16.59 -17.06 11.77
CA MET A 51 -16.64 -16.91 10.31
C MET A 51 -16.95 -15.45 9.89
N MET A 52 -17.92 -14.80 10.54
CA MET A 52 -18.21 -13.38 10.31
C MET A 52 -16.99 -12.51 10.62
N LYS A 53 -16.32 -12.74 11.75
CA LYS A 53 -15.13 -11.98 12.14
C LYS A 53 -13.96 -12.17 11.18
N VAL A 54 -13.76 -13.37 10.65
CA VAL A 54 -12.76 -13.64 9.61
C VAL A 54 -13.08 -12.86 8.35
N ALA A 55 -14.33 -12.91 7.87
CA ALA A 55 -14.75 -12.18 6.67
C ALA A 55 -14.57 -10.65 6.82
N ASP A 56 -14.87 -10.08 7.98
CA ASP A 56 -14.65 -8.66 8.26
C ASP A 56 -13.16 -8.30 8.26
N LEU A 57 -12.31 -9.15 8.85
CA LEU A 57 -10.86 -8.94 8.84
C LEU A 57 -10.28 -9.05 7.43
N GLU A 58 -10.72 -10.02 6.63
CA GLU A 58 -10.33 -10.17 5.23
C GLU A 58 -10.73 -8.93 4.40
N LYS A 59 -11.92 -8.39 4.64
CA LYS A 59 -12.38 -7.15 3.99
C LYS A 59 -11.51 -5.95 4.36
N ILE A 60 -11.13 -5.81 5.64
CA ILE A 60 -10.23 -4.74 6.08
C ILE A 60 -8.86 -4.90 5.44
N LEU A 61 -8.31 -6.11 5.41
CA LEU A 61 -7.02 -6.40 4.80
C LEU A 61 -7.00 -6.01 3.32
N LEU A 62 -8.01 -6.43 2.56
CA LEU A 62 -8.14 -6.07 1.15
C LEU A 62 -8.23 -4.55 0.94
N GLN A 63 -8.95 -3.84 1.82
CA GLN A 63 -9.02 -2.38 1.74
C GLN A 63 -7.66 -1.73 2.02
N LYS A 64 -6.93 -2.23 3.03
CA LYS A 64 -5.60 -1.72 3.37
C LYS A 64 -4.58 -1.95 2.27
N ASP A 65 -4.65 -3.08 1.58
CA ASP A 65 -3.79 -3.35 0.41
C ASP A 65 -4.07 -2.36 -0.73
N LYS A 66 -5.35 -2.03 -0.99
CA LYS A 66 -5.72 -1.00 -1.97
C LYS A 66 -5.21 0.39 -1.58
N ASP A 67 -5.40 0.78 -0.32
CA ASP A 67 -4.92 2.06 0.20
C ASP A 67 -3.38 2.16 0.06
N LEU A 68 -2.68 1.08 0.40
CA LEU A 68 -1.22 1.00 0.31
C LEU A 68 -0.73 1.08 -1.13
N GLN A 69 -1.42 0.42 -2.07
CA GLN A 69 -1.10 0.50 -3.50
C GLN A 69 -1.28 1.94 -4.02
N ALA A 70 -2.37 2.63 -3.67
CA ALA A 70 -2.61 4.01 -4.05
C ALA A 70 -1.52 4.97 -3.52
N ILE A 71 -1.05 4.74 -2.28
CA ILE A 71 0.05 5.51 -1.70
C ILE A 71 1.36 5.26 -2.47
N ARG A 72 1.66 4.01 -2.82
CA ARG A 72 2.86 3.67 -3.60
C ARG A 72 2.86 4.35 -4.97
N GLU A 73 1.74 4.31 -5.68
CA GLU A 73 1.60 4.97 -7.00
C GLU A 73 1.77 6.49 -6.89
N THR A 74 1.17 7.10 -5.86
CA THR A 74 1.32 8.54 -5.61
C THR A 74 2.77 8.91 -5.27
N TYR A 75 3.44 8.09 -4.46
CA TYR A 75 4.83 8.26 -4.11
C TYR A 75 5.75 8.16 -5.34
N GLU A 76 5.56 7.14 -6.17
CA GLU A 76 6.34 6.95 -7.41
C GLU A 76 6.15 8.10 -8.40
N SER A 77 4.90 8.54 -8.58
CA SER A 77 4.56 9.70 -9.42
C SER A 77 5.25 10.97 -8.90
N THR A 78 5.15 11.24 -7.60
CA THR A 78 5.76 12.40 -6.96
C THR A 78 7.29 12.35 -7.05
N ASN A 79 7.89 11.19 -6.80
CA ASN A 79 9.33 11.00 -6.92
C ASN A 79 9.82 11.26 -8.34
N THR A 80 9.07 10.79 -9.35
CA THR A 80 9.36 11.07 -10.76
C THR A 80 9.29 12.56 -11.08
N GLN A 81 8.27 13.26 -10.57
CA GLN A 81 8.15 14.72 -10.72
C GLN A 81 9.33 15.45 -10.06
N VAL A 82 9.68 15.09 -8.81
CA VAL A 82 10.81 15.68 -8.08
C VAL A 82 12.12 15.47 -8.83
N ASN A 83 12.36 14.27 -9.36
CA ASN A 83 13.58 13.98 -10.12
C ASN A 83 13.64 14.80 -11.43
N THR A 84 12.50 14.95 -12.11
CA THR A 84 12.40 15.77 -13.32
C THR A 84 12.69 17.24 -13.01
N LEU A 85 12.07 17.80 -11.95
CA LEU A 85 12.29 19.17 -11.53
C LEU A 85 13.75 19.42 -11.12
N ARG A 86 14.36 18.50 -10.37
CA ARG A 86 15.79 18.58 -10.03
C ARG A 86 16.69 18.61 -11.26
N ARG A 87 16.37 17.83 -12.30
CA ARG A 87 17.09 17.85 -13.57
C ARG A 87 16.92 19.20 -14.28
N MET A 88 15.68 19.70 -14.37
CA MET A 88 15.39 20.98 -15.00
C MET A 88 16.12 22.15 -14.31
N ILE A 89 16.18 22.15 -12.98
CA ILE A 89 16.92 23.17 -12.21
C ILE A 89 18.40 23.14 -12.59
N LYS A 90 19.03 21.94 -12.60
CA LYS A 90 20.44 21.81 -13.01
C LYS A 90 20.70 22.29 -14.43
N GLU A 91 19.80 21.96 -15.36
CA GLU A 91 19.91 22.40 -16.76
C GLU A 91 19.75 23.93 -16.88
N LYS A 92 18.81 24.52 -16.12
CA LYS A 92 18.62 25.98 -16.04
C LYS A 92 19.81 26.69 -15.42
N ASP A 93 20.39 26.17 -14.34
CA ASP A 93 21.59 26.72 -13.71
C ASP A 93 22.79 26.67 -14.67
N ALA A 94 22.97 25.56 -15.38
CA ALA A 94 24.02 25.44 -16.39
C ALA A 94 23.83 26.41 -17.56
N ALA A 95 22.59 26.60 -18.03
CA ALA A 95 22.27 27.58 -19.06
C ALA A 95 22.54 29.01 -18.57
N PHE A 96 22.14 29.34 -17.34
CA PHE A 96 22.37 30.65 -16.74
C PHE A 96 23.87 30.97 -16.62
N GLN A 97 24.68 30.00 -16.15
CA GLN A 97 26.13 30.15 -16.07
C GLN A 97 26.78 30.35 -17.46
N ARG A 98 26.30 29.63 -18.48
CA ARG A 98 26.76 29.85 -19.87
C ARG A 98 26.42 31.25 -20.36
N HIS A 99 25.19 31.71 -20.15
CA HIS A 99 24.78 33.07 -20.52
C HIS A 99 25.61 34.13 -19.82
N PHE A 100 25.81 34.01 -18.50
CA PHE A 100 26.62 34.94 -17.71
C PHE A 100 28.08 35.01 -18.22
N ASN A 101 28.69 33.86 -18.52
CA ASN A 101 30.05 33.83 -19.05
C ASN A 101 30.17 34.47 -20.44
N ILE A 102 29.18 34.29 -21.30
CA ILE A 102 29.12 34.93 -22.63
C ILE A 102 28.98 36.44 -22.47
N GLU A 103 28.08 36.91 -21.60
CA GLU A 103 27.87 38.32 -21.33
C GLU A 103 29.14 39.01 -20.81
N LYS A 104 29.83 38.36 -19.86
CA LYS A 104 31.13 38.85 -19.35
C LYS A 104 32.16 38.97 -20.48
N ARG A 105 32.27 37.96 -21.34
CA ARG A 105 33.24 37.95 -22.45
C ARG A 105 32.90 38.98 -23.52
N LEU A 106 31.63 39.24 -23.78
CA LEU A 106 31.18 40.31 -24.66
C LEU A 106 31.56 41.69 -24.10
N LEU A 107 31.35 41.91 -22.79
CA LEU A 107 31.73 43.14 -22.12
C LEU A 107 33.26 43.38 -22.19
N GLU A 108 34.06 42.33 -21.99
CA GLU A 108 35.51 42.39 -22.11
C GLU A 108 35.96 42.76 -23.54
N LEU A 109 35.35 42.17 -24.58
CA LEU A 109 35.65 42.48 -25.99
C LEU A 109 35.23 43.90 -26.38
N GLU A 110 34.11 44.40 -25.84
CA GLU A 110 33.67 45.77 -26.05
C GLU A 110 34.61 46.78 -25.36
N GLN A 111 35.04 46.48 -24.12
CA GLN A 111 35.98 47.33 -23.38
C GLN A 111 37.37 47.37 -24.04
N GLN A 112 37.81 46.27 -24.65
CA GLN A 112 39.03 46.21 -25.45
C GLN A 112 38.90 46.96 -26.80
N GLY A 113 37.70 47.46 -27.13
CA GLY A 113 37.45 48.15 -28.40
C GLY A 113 37.53 47.21 -29.60
N THR A 114 37.36 45.90 -29.42
CA THR A 114 37.37 44.91 -30.51
C THR A 114 36.00 44.80 -31.19
N ILE A 115 34.93 45.04 -30.43
CA ILE A 115 33.56 45.02 -30.91
C ILE A 115 32.75 46.19 -30.33
N ARG A 116 31.63 46.51 -30.96
CA ARG A 116 30.60 47.41 -30.41
C ARG A 116 29.25 46.71 -30.45
N LEU A 117 28.53 46.75 -29.34
CA LEU A 117 27.18 46.21 -29.25
C LEU A 117 26.15 47.31 -29.48
N HIS A 118 25.20 47.09 -30.38
CA HIS A 118 24.09 48.01 -30.62
C HIS A 118 22.77 47.27 -30.49
N LYS A 119 21.95 47.66 -29.51
CA LYS A 119 20.62 47.10 -29.31
C LYS A 119 19.64 47.80 -30.25
N LYS A 120 19.03 47.03 -31.14
CA LYS A 120 18.01 47.50 -32.07
C LYS A 120 16.65 47.67 -31.35
N PRO A 121 15.71 48.44 -31.91
CA PRO A 121 14.39 48.70 -31.31
C PRO A 121 13.51 47.45 -31.17
N ASP A 122 13.77 46.42 -31.99
CA ASP A 122 13.12 45.11 -31.96
C ASP A 122 13.65 44.18 -30.83
N GLY A 123 14.66 44.64 -30.08
CA GLY A 123 15.30 43.89 -29.01
C GLY A 123 16.49 43.03 -29.45
N ASP A 124 16.76 42.96 -30.75
CA ASP A 124 17.89 42.22 -31.32
C ASP A 124 19.22 42.97 -31.09
N ILE A 125 20.33 42.25 -30.95
CA ILE A 125 21.64 42.84 -30.65
C ILE A 125 22.55 42.68 -31.87
N SER A 126 22.90 43.79 -32.51
CA SER A 126 23.93 43.85 -33.54
C SER A 126 25.32 43.94 -32.91
N ILE A 127 26.26 43.12 -33.40
CA ILE A 127 27.67 43.11 -32.99
C ILE A 127 28.51 43.56 -34.18
N GLU A 128 29.20 44.69 -34.04
CA GLU A 128 30.08 45.24 -35.09
C GLU A 128 31.55 45.11 -34.66
N PRO A 129 32.43 44.49 -35.45
CA PRO A 129 33.86 44.45 -35.15
C PRO A 129 34.49 45.82 -35.40
N LEU A 130 35.16 46.36 -34.39
CA LEU A 130 35.96 47.56 -34.49
C LEU A 130 37.39 47.13 -34.83
N GLY A 131 37.78 47.27 -36.10
CA GLY A 131 39.11 46.90 -36.56
C GLY A 131 40.20 47.65 -35.80
N VAL A 132 41.24 46.93 -35.36
CA VAL A 132 42.47 47.53 -34.81
C VAL A 132 43.07 48.41 -35.90
N GLY A 133 42.87 49.72 -35.78
CA GLY A 133 43.57 50.74 -36.57
C GLY A 133 45.05 50.77 -36.18
N GLY A 134 45.81 49.79 -36.66
CA GLY A 134 47.26 49.88 -36.81
C GLY A 134 47.55 50.30 -38.25
N GLY A 135 47.73 51.60 -38.47
CA GLY A 135 48.19 52.12 -39.75
C GLY A 135 49.61 51.64 -40.09
N GLY A 136 49.86 51.39 -41.38
CA GLY A 136 51.17 51.04 -41.91
C GLY A 136 51.17 50.98 -43.44
N SER A 137 51.36 52.14 -44.06
CA SER A 137 52.08 52.44 -45.30
C SER A 137 52.50 51.30 -46.26
N GLY A 138 52.17 51.48 -47.55
CA GLY A 138 53.22 51.74 -48.54
C GLY A 138 53.48 50.69 -49.64
N ILE A 139 53.25 51.16 -50.88
CA ILE A 139 54.10 51.02 -52.09
C ILE A 139 54.35 49.59 -52.63
N GLY A 140 53.93 49.37 -53.87
CA GLY A 140 54.37 48.26 -54.73
C GLY A 140 53.32 47.85 -55.74
#